data_AF-A0A9E3FBJ3-F1
#
_entry.id   AF-A0A9E3FBJ3-F1
#
_cell.length_a   1.000
_cell.length_b   1.000
_cell.length_c   1.000
_cell.angle_alpha   90.00
_cell.angle_beta   90.00
_cell.angle_gamma   90.00
#
_symmetry.space_group_name_H-M   'P 1'
#
loop_
_entity.id
_entity.type
_entity.pdbx_description
1 polymer ?
#
loop_
_entity_poly.entity_id
_entity_poly.type
_entity_poly.pdbx_seq_one_letter_code
_entity_poly.pdbx_strand_id
1 'polypeptide(L)'
;AVWRDFPSARIIFWTQFAHEVYINELRKIVRSVEPQPAYGFIHKNNPESRFLRFVAAVLEDGADMIDPAFKDSFKRPLLTEFEAEALYYLALGLSNWAIARKCALSLRGVESRLATLYEKLFVSIPEGTPHEAYDKLAYNMRTRAFFEALRRGLINSDELEKAATDLEHWIERDRKRFMDEPRH
;
A
#
# COMPACT_ATOMS: atom_id res chain seq x y z
N ALA A 1 -7.09 -5.93 -17.35
CA ALA A 1 -7.40 -6.99 -16.36
C ALA A 1 -8.39 -7.95 -17.00
N VAL A 2 -8.27 -9.26 -16.74
CA VAL A 2 -9.10 -10.33 -17.34
C VAL A 2 -10.59 -10.04 -17.25
N TRP A 3 -11.05 -9.47 -16.13
CA TRP A 3 -12.46 -9.12 -15.91
C TRP A 3 -13.03 -8.03 -16.83
N ARG A 4 -12.19 -7.29 -17.55
CA ARG A 4 -12.67 -6.35 -18.57
C ARG A 4 -13.31 -7.08 -19.73
N ASP A 5 -12.69 -8.18 -20.15
CA ASP A 5 -13.12 -8.97 -21.30
C ASP A 5 -14.04 -10.12 -20.84
N PHE A 6 -13.90 -10.56 -19.58
CA PHE A 6 -14.69 -11.62 -18.96
C PHE A 6 -15.19 -11.22 -17.56
N PRO A 7 -16.21 -10.35 -17.44
CA PRO A 7 -16.68 -9.83 -16.14
C PRO A 7 -17.11 -10.89 -15.13
N SER A 8 -17.61 -12.04 -15.60
CA SER A 8 -18.06 -13.16 -14.75
C SER A 8 -16.96 -14.17 -14.43
N ALA A 9 -15.72 -13.97 -14.91
CA ALA A 9 -14.63 -14.90 -14.67
C ALA A 9 -14.35 -15.07 -13.18
N ARG A 10 -14.20 -16.32 -12.74
CA ARG A 10 -13.84 -16.66 -11.36
C ARG A 10 -12.34 -16.89 -11.31
N ILE A 11 -11.62 -16.17 -10.44
CA ILE A 11 -10.16 -16.18 -10.44
C ILE A 11 -9.62 -16.56 -9.07
N ILE A 12 -8.65 -17.48 -9.05
CA ILE A 12 -7.89 -17.83 -7.86
C ILE A 12 -6.47 -17.29 -7.98
N PHE A 13 -6.07 -16.50 -6.99
CA PHE A 13 -4.72 -16.03 -6.80
C PHE A 13 -3.99 -17.00 -5.87
N TRP A 14 -3.09 -17.78 -6.45
CA TRP A 14 -2.26 -18.75 -5.74
C TRP A 14 -0.85 -18.18 -5.54
N THR A 15 -0.57 -17.65 -4.36
CA THR A 15 0.66 -16.86 -4.10
C THR A 15 1.50 -17.41 -2.95
N GLN A 16 2.82 -17.23 -3.04
CA GLN A 16 3.76 -17.43 -1.94
C GLN A 16 4.07 -16.12 -1.19
N PHE A 17 3.71 -14.97 -1.76
CA PHE A 17 4.02 -13.66 -1.20
C PHE A 17 2.74 -12.99 -0.71
N ALA A 18 2.76 -12.59 0.56
CA ALA A 18 1.67 -11.91 1.26
C ALA A 18 1.76 -10.38 1.17
N HIS A 19 2.42 -9.84 0.14
CA HIS A 19 2.66 -8.40 0.05
C HIS A 19 1.33 -7.66 -0.16
N GLU A 20 1.06 -6.73 0.75
CA GLU A 20 -0.20 -6.01 0.79
C GLU A 20 -0.41 -5.13 -0.44
N VAL A 21 0.66 -4.68 -1.11
CA VAL A 21 0.55 -3.91 -2.35
C VAL A 21 -0.27 -4.66 -3.42
N TYR A 22 -0.04 -5.96 -3.60
CA TYR A 22 -0.79 -6.76 -4.58
C TYR A 22 -2.24 -7.00 -4.17
N ILE A 23 -2.47 -7.20 -2.87
CA ILE A 23 -3.82 -7.34 -2.31
C ILE A 23 -4.61 -6.04 -2.51
N ASN A 24 -3.98 -4.88 -2.30
CA ASN A 24 -4.62 -3.59 -2.46
C ASN A 24 -4.97 -3.32 -3.93
N GLU A 25 -4.08 -3.62 -4.87
CA GLU A 25 -4.38 -3.51 -6.30
C GLU A 25 -5.50 -4.46 -6.73
N LEU A 26 -5.48 -5.70 -6.25
CA LEU A 26 -6.57 -6.63 -6.49
C LEU A 26 -7.91 -6.09 -5.96
N ARG A 27 -7.94 -5.59 -4.72
CA ARG A 27 -9.14 -4.99 -4.11
C ARG A 27 -9.64 -3.79 -4.91
N LYS A 28 -8.76 -2.95 -5.46
CA LYS A 28 -9.15 -1.83 -6.34
C LYS A 28 -9.79 -2.34 -7.63
N ILE A 29 -9.16 -3.32 -8.30
CA ILE A 29 -9.67 -3.92 -9.54
C ILE A 29 -11.05 -4.55 -9.32
N VAL A 30 -11.20 -5.41 -8.31
CA VAL A 30 -12.47 -6.10 -8.04
C VAL A 30 -13.60 -5.11 -7.75
N ARG A 31 -13.33 -4.04 -7.00
CA ARG A 31 -14.32 -2.99 -6.71
C ARG A 31 -14.75 -2.17 -7.94
N SER A 32 -13.95 -2.19 -9.01
CA SER A 32 -14.22 -1.44 -10.24
C SER A 32 -15.02 -2.22 -11.30
N VAL A 33 -15.25 -3.52 -11.08
CA VAL A 33 -15.97 -4.41 -12.01
C VAL A 33 -17.40 -4.60 -11.53
N GLU A 34 -18.35 -4.55 -12.45
CA GLU A 34 -19.76 -4.80 -12.19
C GLU A 34 -20.33 -5.90 -13.12
N PRO A 35 -20.98 -6.95 -12.57
CA PRO A 35 -21.10 -7.28 -11.14
C PRO A 35 -19.74 -7.63 -10.52
N GLN A 36 -19.62 -7.54 -9.19
CA GLN A 36 -18.37 -7.93 -8.52
C GLN A 36 -18.09 -9.43 -8.77
N PRO A 37 -16.92 -9.77 -9.34
CA PRO A 37 -16.60 -11.15 -9.66
C PRO A 37 -16.22 -11.92 -8.40
N ALA A 38 -16.56 -13.22 -8.37
CA ALA A 38 -16.08 -14.12 -7.32
C ALA A 38 -14.57 -14.35 -7.47
N TYR A 39 -13.83 -14.26 -6.37
CA TYR A 39 -12.39 -14.49 -6.38
C TYR A 39 -11.86 -15.16 -5.12
N GLY A 40 -10.74 -15.85 -5.29
CA GLY A 40 -10.03 -16.56 -4.24
C GLY A 40 -8.62 -16.05 -4.06
N PHE A 41 -8.14 -15.88 -2.82
CA PHE A 41 -6.73 -15.62 -2.52
C PHE A 41 -6.18 -16.65 -1.52
N ILE A 42 -5.26 -17.52 -1.95
CA ILE A 42 -4.76 -18.66 -1.17
C ILE A 42 -3.23 -18.77 -1.17
N HIS A 43 -2.67 -19.14 -0.02
CA HIS A 43 -1.23 -19.31 0.14
C HIS A 43 -0.75 -20.63 -0.49
N LYS A 44 0.40 -20.60 -1.17
CA LYS A 44 0.96 -21.77 -1.87
C LYS A 44 1.25 -22.97 -0.98
N ASN A 45 1.60 -22.72 0.27
CA ASN A 45 1.98 -23.76 1.23
C ASN A 45 0.77 -24.43 1.94
N ASN A 46 -0.47 -24.19 1.49
CA ASN A 46 -1.60 -24.92 2.05
C ASN A 46 -1.54 -26.41 1.67
N PRO A 47 -2.00 -27.32 2.55
CA PRO A 47 -2.20 -28.71 2.18
C PRO A 47 -3.13 -28.85 0.98
N GLU A 48 -2.87 -29.85 0.13
CA GLU A 48 -3.65 -30.14 -1.09
C GLU A 48 -5.15 -30.24 -0.80
N SER A 49 -5.54 -30.96 0.26
CA SER A 49 -6.94 -31.11 0.67
C SER A 49 -7.65 -29.77 0.93
N ARG A 50 -6.93 -28.79 1.48
CA ARG A 50 -7.44 -27.45 1.71
C ARG A 50 -7.50 -26.64 0.42
N PHE A 51 -6.50 -26.78 -0.45
CA PHE A 51 -6.49 -26.14 -1.76
C PHE A 51 -7.66 -26.61 -2.62
N LEU A 52 -7.92 -27.92 -2.70
CA LEU A 52 -9.04 -28.47 -3.47
C LEU A 52 -10.39 -27.95 -2.99
N ARG A 53 -10.63 -27.92 -1.67
CA ARG A 53 -11.85 -27.32 -1.10
C ARG A 53 -12.00 -25.84 -1.42
N PHE A 54 -10.89 -25.12 -1.42
CA PHE A 54 -10.87 -23.70 -1.76
C PHE A 54 -11.19 -23.48 -3.24
N VAL A 55 -10.63 -24.32 -4.12
CA VAL A 55 -10.90 -24.28 -5.56
C VAL A 55 -12.37 -24.54 -5.86
N ALA A 56 -12.96 -25.59 -5.27
CA ALA A 56 -14.38 -25.89 -5.43
C ALA A 56 -15.26 -24.71 -4.98
N ALA A 57 -15.00 -24.14 -3.80
CA ALA A 57 -15.77 -23.01 -3.28
C ALA A 57 -15.72 -21.78 -4.22
N VAL A 58 -14.57 -21.46 -4.81
CA VAL A 58 -14.45 -20.28 -5.69
C VAL A 58 -14.98 -20.57 -7.09
N LEU A 59 -14.53 -21.67 -7.72
CA LEU A 59 -14.79 -21.93 -9.14
C LEU A 59 -16.13 -22.62 -9.38
N GLU A 60 -16.64 -23.42 -8.45
CA GLU A 60 -17.93 -24.12 -8.59
C GLU A 60 -19.04 -23.32 -7.91
N ASP A 61 -18.88 -23.00 -6.62
CA ASP A 61 -19.92 -22.32 -5.82
C ASP A 61 -19.96 -20.80 -6.03
N GLY A 62 -18.91 -20.21 -6.61
CA GLY A 62 -18.82 -18.76 -6.82
C GLY A 62 -18.67 -17.96 -5.53
N ALA A 63 -18.11 -18.57 -4.47
CA ALA A 63 -17.89 -17.91 -3.19
C ALA A 63 -16.56 -17.15 -3.17
N ASP A 64 -16.56 -15.97 -2.55
CA ASP A 64 -15.33 -15.24 -2.24
C ASP A 64 -14.57 -15.92 -1.11
N MET A 65 -13.33 -16.30 -1.38
CA MET A 65 -12.52 -17.05 -0.43
C MET A 65 -11.19 -16.35 -0.17
N ILE A 66 -10.93 -16.01 1.09
CA ILE A 66 -9.64 -15.46 1.52
C ILE A 66 -9.03 -16.39 2.55
N ASP A 67 -7.82 -16.87 2.27
CA ASP A 67 -7.07 -17.66 3.22
C ASP A 67 -6.81 -16.83 4.51
N PRO A 68 -7.12 -17.38 5.70
CA PRO A 68 -6.81 -16.82 7.01
C PRO A 68 -5.46 -16.11 7.13
N ALA A 69 -4.41 -16.60 6.45
CA ALA A 69 -3.08 -15.97 6.45
C ALA A 69 -3.08 -14.52 5.94
N PHE A 70 -4.08 -14.12 5.15
CA PHE A 70 -4.18 -12.77 4.57
C PHE A 70 -5.36 -11.95 5.11
N LYS A 71 -6.17 -12.49 6.03
CA LYS A 71 -7.40 -11.83 6.49
C LYS A 71 -7.15 -10.41 7.00
N ASP A 72 -6.04 -10.18 7.69
CA ASP A 72 -5.71 -8.86 8.23
C ASP A 72 -5.41 -7.86 7.10
N SER A 73 -4.67 -8.26 6.07
CA SER A 73 -4.38 -7.43 4.90
C SER A 73 -5.66 -6.98 4.17
N PHE A 74 -6.68 -7.85 4.10
CA PHE A 74 -7.97 -7.52 3.47
C PHE A 74 -8.86 -6.60 4.32
N LYS A 75 -8.64 -6.54 5.64
CA LYS A 75 -9.38 -5.66 6.56
C LYS A 75 -8.78 -4.26 6.67
N ARG A 76 -7.51 -4.09 6.31
CA ARG A 76 -6.82 -2.81 6.41
C ARG A 76 -7.39 -1.77 5.45
N PRO A 77 -7.36 -0.49 5.84
CA PRO A 77 -7.78 0.60 4.98
C PRO A 77 -6.91 0.66 3.73
N LEU A 78 -7.53 0.94 2.57
CA LEU A 78 -6.79 1.18 1.34
C LEU A 78 -6.05 2.51 1.43
N LEU A 79 -4.83 2.51 0.92
CA LEU A 79 -4.09 3.74 0.66
C LEU A 79 -4.62 4.38 -0.62
N THR A 80 -4.77 5.70 -0.59
CA THR A 80 -4.91 6.53 -1.78
C THR A 80 -3.62 6.47 -2.61
N GLU A 81 -3.70 6.90 -3.86
CA GLU A 81 -2.53 6.97 -4.75
C GLU A 81 -1.41 7.82 -4.15
N PHE A 82 -1.75 9.02 -3.64
CA PHE A 82 -0.79 9.87 -2.95
C PHE A 82 -0.16 9.19 -1.73
N GLU A 83 -0.95 8.52 -0.89
CA GLU A 83 -0.44 7.84 0.31
C GLU A 83 0.51 6.69 -0.04
N ALA A 84 0.21 5.94 -1.10
CA ALA A 84 1.09 4.90 -1.62
C ALA A 84 2.39 5.49 -2.17
N GLU A 85 2.31 6.56 -2.97
CA GLU A 85 3.50 7.28 -3.47
C GLU A 85 4.36 7.86 -2.34
N ALA A 86 3.71 8.47 -1.35
CA ALA A 86 4.38 9.10 -0.22
C ALA A 86 5.22 8.09 0.57
N LEU A 87 4.82 6.81 0.66
CA LEU A 87 5.64 5.76 1.27
C LEU A 87 6.99 5.60 0.56
N TYR A 88 7.02 5.63 -0.78
CA TYR A 88 8.28 5.56 -1.53
C TYR A 88 9.12 6.81 -1.30
N TYR A 89 8.53 8.01 -1.32
CA TYR A 89 9.28 9.24 -1.05
C TYR A 89 9.88 9.26 0.36
N LEU A 90 9.13 8.79 1.36
CA LEU A 90 9.63 8.64 2.72
C LEU A 90 10.76 7.60 2.79
N ALA A 91 10.61 6.46 2.12
CA ALA A 91 11.63 5.41 2.05
C ALA A 91 12.92 5.88 1.35
N LEU A 92 12.80 6.72 0.34
CA LEU A 92 13.92 7.35 -0.39
C LEU A 92 14.51 8.56 0.36
N GLY A 93 13.97 8.92 1.54
CA GLY A 93 14.54 9.93 2.42
C GLY A 93 14.12 11.37 2.15
N LEU A 94 13.03 11.61 1.41
CA LEU A 94 12.59 12.98 1.14
C LEU A 94 12.07 13.69 2.40
N SER A 95 12.37 14.98 2.51
CA SER A 95 11.75 15.87 3.49
C SER A 95 10.31 16.21 3.09
N ASN A 96 9.48 16.66 4.04
CA ASN A 96 8.12 17.12 3.73
C ASN A 96 8.14 18.27 2.71
N TRP A 97 9.17 19.12 2.77
CA TRP A 97 9.40 20.19 1.80
C TRP A 97 9.65 19.67 0.38
N ALA A 98 10.51 18.65 0.24
CA ALA A 98 10.77 18.05 -1.07
C ALA A 98 9.52 17.34 -1.63
N ILE A 99 8.77 16.64 -0.78
CA ILE A 99 7.48 16.01 -1.16
C ILE A 99 6.48 17.09 -1.60
N ALA A 100 6.39 18.21 -0.87
CA ALA A 100 5.50 19.32 -1.21
C ALA A 100 5.81 19.88 -2.61
N ARG A 101 7.09 20.10 -2.91
CA ARG A 101 7.52 20.53 -4.25
C ARG A 101 7.24 19.49 -5.32
N LYS A 102 7.56 18.21 -5.07
CA LYS A 102 7.36 17.12 -6.04
C LYS A 102 5.89 16.91 -6.40
N CYS A 103 5.01 17.02 -5.41
CA CYS A 103 3.57 16.78 -5.58
C CYS A 103 2.77 18.06 -5.84
N ALA A 104 3.42 19.23 -5.99
CA ALA A 104 2.77 20.54 -6.13
C ALA A 104 1.73 20.82 -5.02
N LEU A 105 2.10 20.53 -3.77
CA LEU A 105 1.28 20.74 -2.58
C LEU A 105 1.90 21.80 -1.67
N SER A 106 1.10 22.38 -0.78
CA SER A 106 1.63 23.15 0.34
C SER A 106 2.27 22.22 1.38
N LEU A 107 3.21 22.74 2.18
CA LEU A 107 3.85 21.98 3.26
C LEU A 107 2.80 21.42 4.24
N ARG A 108 1.85 22.26 4.67
CA ARG A 108 0.72 21.85 5.51
C ARG A 108 -0.15 20.78 4.84
N GLY A 109 -0.31 20.86 3.53
CA GLY A 109 -1.05 19.88 2.75
C GLY A 109 -0.37 18.51 2.70
N VAL A 110 0.97 18.46 2.71
CA VAL A 110 1.72 17.21 2.85
C VAL A 110 1.61 16.69 4.28
N GLU A 111 1.82 17.54 5.29
CA GLU A 111 1.73 17.15 6.70
C GLU A 111 0.38 16.52 7.05
N SER A 112 -0.72 17.13 6.59
CA SER A 112 -2.08 16.59 6.81
C SER A 112 -2.28 15.22 6.15
N ARG A 113 -1.80 15.01 4.91
CA ARG A 113 -1.94 13.73 4.22
C ARG A 113 -1.05 12.65 4.82
N LEU A 114 0.14 13.02 5.29
CA LEU A 114 1.03 12.11 6.01
C LEU A 114 0.46 11.70 7.37
N ALA A 115 -0.23 12.60 8.07
CA ALA A 115 -0.93 12.25 9.31
C ALA A 115 -1.98 11.15 9.06
N THR A 116 -2.83 11.33 8.04
CA THR A 116 -3.81 10.30 7.64
C THR A 116 -3.15 8.99 7.19
N LEU A 117 -2.02 9.06 6.47
CA LEU A 117 -1.23 7.87 6.15
C LEU A 117 -0.80 7.14 7.42
N TYR A 118 -0.26 7.86 8.41
CA TYR A 118 0.21 7.27 9.66
C TYR A 118 -0.91 6.60 10.44
N GLU A 119 -2.10 7.21 10.52
CA GLU A 119 -3.29 6.58 11.12
C GLU A 119 -3.63 5.23 10.46
N LYS A 120 -3.52 5.15 9.12
CA LYS A 120 -3.76 3.91 8.36
C LYS A 120 -2.63 2.87 8.51
N LEU A 121 -1.40 3.32 8.74
CA LEU A 121 -0.25 2.44 8.96
C LEU A 121 -0.28 1.85 10.37
N PHE A 122 -0.64 2.66 11.36
CA PHE A 122 -0.50 2.35 12.78
C PHE A 122 -1.85 2.12 13.46
N VAL A 123 -2.65 1.23 12.88
CA VAL A 123 -3.98 0.82 13.39
C VAL A 123 -3.93 0.34 14.87
N SER A 124 -2.73 0.07 15.40
CA SER A 124 -2.49 -0.40 16.76
C SER A 124 -1.62 0.54 17.62
N ILE A 125 -1.41 1.81 17.26
CA ILE A 125 -1.06 2.81 18.29
C ILE A 125 -2.35 3.06 19.04
N PRO A 126 -2.50 2.55 20.25
CA PRO A 126 -3.81 2.53 20.86
C PRO A 126 -4.01 3.90 21.49
N GLU A 127 -4.65 4.78 20.72
CA GLU A 127 -5.13 6.08 21.19
C GLU A 127 -5.98 5.87 22.44
N GLY A 128 -5.70 6.65 23.49
CA GLY A 128 -6.34 6.52 24.79
C GLY A 128 -5.77 5.41 25.69
N THR A 129 -4.63 4.80 25.34
CA THR A 129 -3.93 3.90 26.28
C THR A 129 -2.98 4.63 27.21
N PRO A 130 -2.68 4.06 28.39
CA PRO A 130 -1.69 4.61 29.31
C PRO A 130 -0.29 4.81 28.68
N HIS A 131 0.01 4.12 27.58
CA HIS A 131 1.31 4.15 26.91
C HIS A 131 1.37 5.10 25.71
N GLU A 132 0.26 5.70 25.28
CA GLU A 132 0.21 6.54 24.08
C GLU A 132 1.25 7.67 24.10
N ALA A 133 1.37 8.37 25.23
CA ALA A 133 2.34 9.45 25.39
C ALA A 133 3.79 8.95 25.30
N TYR A 134 4.07 7.75 25.81
CA TYR A 134 5.38 7.13 25.71
C TYR A 134 5.67 6.71 24.27
N ASP A 135 4.73 6.03 23.60
CA ASP A 135 4.90 5.55 22.23
C ASP A 135 5.15 6.69 21.23
N LYS A 136 4.46 7.82 21.41
CA LYS A 136 4.70 9.05 20.61
C LYS A 136 6.10 9.62 20.80
N LEU A 137 6.73 9.42 21.95
CA LEU A 137 8.11 9.85 22.24
C LEU A 137 9.16 8.80 21.84
N ALA A 138 8.82 7.53 21.97
CA ALA A 138 9.75 6.42 21.76
C ALA A 138 10.07 6.16 20.29
N TYR A 139 9.11 6.44 19.39
CA TYR A 139 9.24 6.11 17.97
C TYR A 139 9.33 7.34 17.06
N ASN A 140 10.30 7.34 16.15
CA ASN A 140 10.29 8.26 15.02
C ASN A 140 9.24 7.81 14.00
N MET A 141 8.24 8.66 13.75
CA MET A 141 7.09 8.29 12.93
C MET A 141 7.45 7.95 11.47
N ARG A 142 8.44 8.63 10.89
CA ARG A 142 8.88 8.38 9.51
C ARG A 142 9.56 7.03 9.39
N THR A 143 10.52 6.74 10.28
CA THR A 143 11.20 5.44 10.30
C THR A 143 10.24 4.32 10.65
N ARG A 144 9.27 4.58 11.53
CA ARG A 144 8.22 3.61 11.87
C ARG A 144 7.31 3.33 10.68
N ALA A 145 6.97 4.34 9.88
CA ALA A 145 6.18 4.19 8.66
C ALA A 145 6.92 3.35 7.62
N PHE A 146 8.21 3.61 7.44
CA PHE A 146 9.07 2.79 6.56
C PHE A 146 9.11 1.32 7.02
N PHE A 147 9.38 1.08 8.31
CA PHE A 147 9.38 -0.28 8.88
C PHE A 147 8.04 -0.99 8.64
N GLU A 148 6.93 -0.31 8.92
CA GLU A 148 5.60 -0.90 8.78
C GLU A 148 5.27 -1.15 7.30
N ALA A 149 5.63 -0.24 6.39
CA ALA A 149 5.47 -0.45 4.97
C ALA A 149 6.24 -1.68 4.46
N LEU A 150 7.48 -1.87 4.91
CA LEU A 150 8.30 -3.03 4.56
C LEU A 150 7.69 -4.32 5.12
N ARG A 151 7.34 -4.33 6.42
CA ARG A 151 6.75 -5.48 7.11
C ARG A 151 5.45 -5.94 6.47
N ARG A 152 4.64 -5.00 5.96
CA ARG A 152 3.37 -5.26 5.28
C ARG A 152 3.54 -5.62 3.80
N GLY A 153 4.71 -5.38 3.22
CA GLY A 153 4.91 -5.47 1.77
C GLY A 153 4.09 -4.42 1.01
N LEU A 154 3.93 -3.22 1.57
CA LEU A 154 3.38 -2.04 0.89
C LEU A 154 4.41 -1.41 -0.05
N ILE A 155 5.69 -1.60 0.26
CA ILE A 155 6.83 -1.29 -0.59
C ILE A 155 7.56 -2.59 -0.93
N ASN A 156 8.10 -2.70 -2.14
CA ASN A 156 8.96 -3.79 -2.56
C ASN A 156 10.23 -3.21 -3.23
N SER A 157 11.29 -4.02 -3.36
CA SER A 157 12.58 -3.59 -3.92
C SER A 157 12.44 -3.01 -5.31
N ASP A 158 11.71 -3.69 -6.19
CA ASP A 158 11.66 -3.40 -7.62
C ASP A 158 10.96 -2.05 -7.88
N GLU A 159 9.85 -1.79 -7.18
CA GLU A 159 9.13 -0.51 -7.26
C GLU A 159 9.92 0.61 -6.57
N LEU A 160 10.68 0.31 -5.52
CA LEU A 160 11.53 1.30 -4.86
C LEU A 160 12.71 1.72 -5.75
N GLU A 161 13.32 0.80 -6.50
CA GLU A 161 14.39 1.11 -7.47
C GLU A 161 13.88 1.98 -8.63
N LYS A 162 12.68 1.68 -9.15
CA LYS A 162 12.02 2.54 -10.15
C LYS A 162 11.76 3.93 -9.59
N ALA A 163 11.18 4.01 -8.40
CA ALA A 163 10.91 5.28 -7.73
C ALA A 163 12.20 6.07 -7.45
N ALA A 164 13.31 5.40 -7.14
CA ALA A 164 14.62 6.04 -6.97
C ALA A 164 15.13 6.66 -8.28
N THR A 165 15.03 5.93 -9.39
CA THR A 165 15.42 6.42 -10.73
C THR A 165 14.58 7.63 -11.14
N ASP A 166 13.25 7.56 -10.98
CA ASP A 166 12.34 8.67 -11.26
C ASP A 166 12.61 9.89 -10.37
N LEU A 167 13.01 9.63 -9.13
CA LEU A 167 13.37 10.67 -8.18
C LEU A 167 14.66 11.38 -8.60
N GLU A 168 15.69 10.68 -9.07
CA GLU A 168 16.95 11.28 -9.54
C GLU A 168 16.68 12.28 -10.68
N HIS A 169 15.90 11.86 -11.68
CA HIS A 169 15.49 12.75 -12.79
C HIS A 169 14.67 13.95 -12.31
N TRP A 170 13.84 13.76 -11.29
CA TRP A 170 13.09 14.87 -10.70
C TRP A 170 13.99 15.84 -9.94
N ILE A 171 14.93 15.35 -9.11
CA ILE A 171 15.87 16.18 -8.33
C ILE A 171 16.72 17.05 -9.25
N GLU A 172 17.22 16.51 -10.35
CA GLU A 172 18.02 17.28 -11.31
C GLU A 172 17.23 18.47 -11.91
N ARG A 173 15.95 18.27 -12.20
CA ARG A 173 15.07 19.33 -12.68
C ARG A 173 14.69 20.32 -11.58
N ASP A 174 14.41 19.84 -10.37
CA ASP A 174 14.01 20.69 -9.24
C ASP A 174 15.17 21.56 -8.76
N ARG A 175 16.41 21.06 -8.76
CA ARG A 175 17.61 21.85 -8.46
C ARG A 175 17.77 23.04 -9.38
N LYS A 176 17.57 22.86 -10.69
CA LYS A 176 17.61 23.96 -11.67
C LYS A 176 16.55 25.00 -11.37
N ARG A 177 15.30 24.55 -11.19
CA ARG A 177 14.16 25.43 -10.83
C ARG A 177 14.43 26.21 -9.55
N PHE A 178 14.97 25.57 -8.51
CA PHE A 178 15.27 26.21 -7.24
C PHE A 178 16.38 27.27 -7.36
N MET A 179 17.36 27.07 -8.24
CA MET A 179 18.41 28.08 -8.49
C MET A 179 17.89 29.29 -9.26
N ASP A 180 16.88 29.08 -10.12
CA ASP A 180 16.23 30.14 -10.91
C ASP A 180 15.15 30.90 -10.11
N GLU A 181 14.70 30.37 -8.96
CA GLU A 181 13.74 31.03 -8.08
C GLU A 181 14.38 32.29 -7.45
N PRO A 182 13.71 33.46 -7.51
CA PRO A 182 14.22 34.67 -6.88
C PRO A 182 14.35 34.44 -5.37
N ARG A 183 15.56 34.67 -4.84
CA ARG A 183 15.80 34.64 -3.39
C ARG A 183 15.09 35.86 -2.78
N HIS A 184 14.00 35.61 -2.08
CA HIS A 184 13.32 36.60 -1.23
C HIS A 184 14.05 36.77 0.10
#